data_AF-A0A6A4MGC9-F1
#
_entry.id   AF-A0A6A4MGC9-F1
#
_cell.length_a   1.000
_cell.length_b   1.000
_cell.length_c   1.000
_cell.angle_alpha   90.00
_cell.angle_beta   90.00
_cell.angle_gamma   90.00
#
_symmetry.space_group_name_H-M   'P 1'
#
loop_
_entity.id
_entity.type
_entity.pdbx_description
1 polymer ?
#
loop_
_entity_poly.entity_id
_entity_poly.type
_entity_poly.pdbx_seq_one_letter_code
_entity_poly.pdbx_strand_id
1 'polypeptide(L)'
;MAGIVVVFDFDKTIIDLDSDNWVVDELGATESFNQLLPTMPWNTLMDTMMGELHSRGKTIDDIAENTGFCSQGGKKRFIYLGDGTGDFCPSLKLREGDHVMPRKNYPLWDLICKNRVHMKAEIHEWSDGEDLERVLLQLVNAISMEEANKLFSVDCKFGSIPMAAHQALPKALSVPH
;
A
#
# COMPACT_ATOMS: atom_id res chain seq x y z
N MET A 1 -11.67 5.31 -7.51
CA MET A 1 -10.21 5.52 -7.37
C MET A 1 -9.72 4.43 -6.42
N ALA A 2 -8.65 3.71 -6.77
CA ALA A 2 -8.05 2.74 -5.84
C ALA A 2 -7.60 3.49 -4.58
N GLY A 3 -7.96 3.00 -3.39
CA GLY A 3 -7.50 3.59 -2.14
C GLY A 3 -6.01 3.28 -1.96
N ILE A 4 -5.21 4.29 -1.63
CA ILE A 4 -3.82 4.08 -1.19
C ILE A 4 -3.85 3.98 0.32
N VAL A 5 -3.29 2.91 0.87
CA VAL A 5 -3.12 2.73 2.30
C VAL A 5 -1.63 2.71 2.59
N VAL A 6 -1.18 3.69 3.37
CA VAL A 6 0.21 3.77 3.82
C VAL A 6 0.27 3.26 5.25
N VAL A 7 1.07 2.22 5.47
CA VAL A 7 1.26 1.56 6.76
C VAL A 7 2.67 1.86 7.22
N PHE A 8 2.80 2.46 8.39
CA PHE A 8 4.09 2.75 9.01
C PHE A 8 4.22 1.86 10.24
N ASP A 9 5.26 1.02 10.28
CA ASP A 9 5.79 0.60 11.57
C ASP A 9 6.32 1.86 12.25
N PHE A 10 5.78 2.25 13.40
CA PHE A 10 6.04 3.56 13.97
C PHE A 10 7.24 3.53 14.92
N ASP A 11 7.46 2.40 15.61
CA ASP A 11 8.53 2.21 16.57
C ASP A 11 9.89 2.23 15.89
N LYS A 12 10.73 3.21 16.26
CA LYS A 12 12.14 3.34 15.80
C LYS A 12 12.33 3.57 14.29
N THR A 13 11.26 3.47 13.48
CA THR A 13 11.28 3.65 12.02
C THR A 13 11.16 5.12 11.61
N ILE A 14 10.16 5.87 12.11
CA ILE A 14 10.00 7.32 11.80
C ILE A 14 10.59 8.19 12.91
N ILE A 15 10.41 7.76 14.16
CA ILE A 15 10.98 8.40 15.34
C ILE A 15 11.98 7.42 15.93
N ASP A 16 13.20 7.85 16.27
CA ASP A 16 14.20 6.99 16.92
C ASP A 16 13.86 6.67 18.40
N LEU A 17 12.57 6.74 18.77
CA LEU A 17 12.01 6.60 20.11
C LEU A 17 10.96 5.48 20.12
N ASP A 18 10.83 4.83 21.27
CA ASP A 18 9.92 3.70 21.50
C ASP A 18 8.50 4.23 21.80
N SER A 19 7.54 3.92 20.92
CA SER A 19 6.16 4.41 20.91
C SER A 19 5.13 3.38 21.40
N ASP A 20 5.56 2.15 21.67
CA ASP A 20 4.75 1.03 22.16
C ASP A 20 3.81 1.41 23.33
N ASN A 21 4.30 2.24 24.26
CA ASN A 21 3.50 2.69 25.40
C ASN A 21 2.28 3.52 25.01
N TRP A 22 2.34 4.25 23.89
CA TRP A 22 1.27 5.15 23.46
C TRP A 22 0.09 4.39 22.83
N VAL A 23 0.38 3.32 22.07
CA VAL A 23 -0.65 2.52 21.36
C VAL A 23 -1.55 1.75 22.33
N VAL A 24 -0.97 1.25 23.42
CA VAL A 24 -1.70 0.53 24.48
C VAL A 24 -2.70 1.44 25.19
N ASP A 25 -2.30 2.70 25.42
CA ASP A 25 -3.11 3.70 26.11
C ASP A 25 -4.30 4.16 25.27
N GLU A 26 -4.10 4.41 23.97
CA GLU A 26 -5.16 4.92 23.10
C GLU A 26 -6.23 3.86 22.74
N LEU A 27 -5.85 2.58 22.68
CA LEU A 27 -6.78 1.48 22.36
C LEU A 27 -7.57 0.95 23.57
N GLY A 28 -7.42 1.57 24.74
CA GLY A 28 -8.13 1.19 25.97
C GLY A 28 -7.73 -0.20 26.51
N ALA A 29 -6.53 -0.66 26.16
CA ALA A 29 -6.02 -1.97 26.56
C ALA A 29 -5.07 -1.92 27.77
N THR A 30 -4.80 -0.72 28.29
CA THR A 30 -3.87 -0.44 29.40
C THR A 30 -4.05 -1.33 30.60
N GLU A 31 -5.29 -1.58 31.03
CA GLU A 31 -5.54 -2.33 32.26
C GLU A 31 -5.24 -3.84 32.09
N SER A 32 -5.57 -4.41 30.92
CA SER A 32 -5.24 -5.79 30.59
C SER A 32 -3.74 -5.98 30.32
N PHE A 33 -3.12 -5.01 29.63
CA PHE A 33 -1.70 -5.01 29.34
C PHE A 33 -0.86 -4.96 30.62
N ASN A 34 -1.17 -4.05 31.55
CA ASN A 34 -0.46 -3.91 32.82
C ASN A 34 -0.60 -5.14 33.74
N GLN A 35 -1.69 -5.90 33.62
CA GLN A 35 -1.86 -7.15 34.37
C GLN A 35 -1.01 -8.30 33.79
N LEU A 36 -0.80 -8.32 32.47
CA LEU A 36 -0.12 -9.41 31.78
C LEU A 36 1.39 -9.17 31.62
N LEU A 37 1.84 -7.91 31.59
CA LEU A 37 3.26 -7.50 31.49
C LEU A 37 4.21 -8.20 32.48
N PRO A 38 3.85 -8.41 33.75
CA PRO A 38 4.72 -9.13 34.70
C PRO A 38 4.75 -10.64 34.49
N THR A 39 3.81 -11.19 33.73
CA THR A 39 3.55 -12.63 33.68
C THR A 39 4.21 -13.34 32.50
N MET A 40 4.62 -12.60 31.47
CA MET A 40 5.18 -13.18 30.24
C MET A 40 6.12 -12.20 29.50
N PRO A 41 7.02 -12.72 28.63
CA PRO A 41 7.86 -11.87 27.78
C PRO A 41 7.05 -11.00 26.82
N TRP A 42 7.59 -9.83 26.48
CA TRP A 42 6.97 -8.81 25.62
C TRP A 42 6.33 -9.34 24.33
N ASN A 43 7.07 -10.15 23.55
CA ASN A 43 6.56 -10.69 22.29
C ASN A 43 5.35 -11.61 22.50
N THR A 44 5.35 -12.40 23.58
CA THR A 44 4.24 -13.28 23.95
C THR A 44 3.02 -12.49 24.40
N LEU A 45 3.25 -11.37 25.10
CA LEU A 45 2.20 -10.43 25.47
C LEU A 45 1.53 -9.81 24.24
N MET A 46 2.34 -9.26 23.33
CA MET A 46 1.83 -8.64 22.10
C MET A 46 1.10 -9.65 21.21
N ASP A 47 1.62 -10.88 21.07
CA ASP A 47 0.96 -11.96 20.34
C ASP A 47 -0.41 -12.33 20.96
N THR A 48 -0.46 -12.41 22.29
CA THR A 48 -1.71 -12.68 23.03
C THR A 48 -2.72 -11.56 22.85
N MET A 49 -2.29 -10.30 22.93
CA MET A 49 -3.16 -9.14 22.73
C MET A 49 -3.69 -9.05 21.29
N MET A 50 -2.85 -9.31 20.30
CA MET A 50 -3.29 -9.36 18.89
C MET A 50 -4.30 -10.50 18.67
N GLY A 51 -4.09 -11.66 19.32
CA GLY A 51 -5.06 -12.75 19.34
C GLY A 51 -6.40 -12.37 19.97
N GLU A 52 -6.39 -11.65 21.08
CA GLU A 52 -7.58 -11.10 21.75
C GLU A 52 -8.31 -10.06 20.89
N LEU A 53 -7.59 -9.17 20.22
CA LEU A 53 -8.19 -8.19 19.30
C LEU A 53 -8.83 -8.90 18.10
N HIS A 54 -8.17 -9.93 17.56
CA HIS A 54 -8.70 -10.74 16.47
C HIS A 54 -9.93 -11.55 16.90
N SER A 55 -9.94 -12.15 18.09
CA SER A 55 -11.08 -12.91 18.63
C SER A 55 -12.31 -12.03 18.89
N ARG A 56 -12.09 -10.73 19.16
CA ARG A 56 -13.12 -9.69 19.23
C ARG A 56 -13.62 -9.22 17.85
N GLY A 57 -13.22 -9.93 16.79
CA GLY A 57 -13.68 -9.71 15.43
C GLY A 57 -13.01 -8.54 14.73
N LYS A 58 -11.88 -8.02 15.22
CA LYS A 58 -11.10 -7.02 14.49
C LYS A 58 -10.34 -7.70 13.34
N THR A 59 -10.81 -7.48 12.13
CA THR A 59 -10.20 -7.96 10.90
C THR A 59 -9.35 -6.88 10.25
N ILE A 60 -8.50 -7.28 9.29
CA ILE A 60 -7.79 -6.34 8.42
C ILE A 60 -8.76 -5.44 7.65
N ASP A 61 -9.94 -5.97 7.32
CA ASP A 61 -11.02 -5.21 6.68
C ASP A 61 -11.59 -4.17 7.64
N ASP A 62 -11.77 -4.48 8.93
CA ASP A 62 -12.21 -3.49 9.94
C ASP A 62 -11.19 -2.36 10.14
N ILE A 63 -9.89 -2.66 10.10
CA ILE A 63 -8.84 -1.62 10.14
C ILE A 63 -8.96 -0.74 8.89
N ALA A 64 -9.13 -1.38 7.72
CA ALA A 64 -9.21 -0.70 6.44
C ALA A 64 -10.56 0.00 6.19
N GLU A 65 -11.62 -0.33 6.94
CA GLU A 65 -12.92 0.34 6.97
C GLU A 65 -12.93 1.51 7.97
N ASN A 66 -12.27 1.37 9.14
CA ASN A 66 -12.13 2.44 10.13
C ASN A 66 -11.30 3.63 9.62
N THR A 67 -10.47 3.45 8.58
CA THR A 67 -9.77 4.55 7.90
C THR A 67 -10.66 5.47 7.04
N GLY A 68 -11.99 5.41 7.20
CA GLY A 68 -12.93 6.44 6.72
C GLY A 68 -13.21 6.46 5.21
N PHE A 69 -12.70 5.50 4.44
CA PHE A 69 -13.06 5.36 3.03
C PHE A 69 -14.35 4.53 2.87
N CYS A 70 -15.48 5.21 2.93
CA CYS A 70 -16.77 4.65 2.53
C CYS A 70 -16.79 4.26 1.05
N SER A 71 -17.05 2.97 0.81
CA SER A 71 -17.74 2.38 -0.34
C SER A 71 -17.06 2.45 -1.73
N GLN A 72 -16.54 1.29 -2.16
CA GLN A 72 -17.00 0.53 -3.34
C GLN A 72 -15.85 -0.36 -3.84
N GLY A 73 -15.71 -1.59 -3.32
CA GLY A 73 -15.04 -2.73 -3.98
C GLY A 73 -13.70 -2.50 -4.71
N GLY A 74 -13.02 -1.39 -4.44
CA GLY A 74 -11.87 -0.92 -5.20
C GLY A 74 -10.64 -1.60 -4.64
N LYS A 75 -9.75 -2.05 -5.54
CA LYS A 75 -8.44 -2.56 -5.12
C LYS A 75 -7.74 -1.49 -4.29
N LYS A 76 -7.30 -1.83 -3.09
CA LYS A 76 -6.42 -0.98 -2.27
C LYS A 76 -4.98 -1.32 -2.64
N ARG A 77 -4.13 -0.29 -2.80
CA ARG A 77 -2.68 -0.42 -3.00
C ARG A 77 -2.01 -0.13 -1.66
N PHE A 78 -1.26 -1.07 -1.13
CA PHE A 78 -0.55 -0.89 0.14
C PHE A 78 0.87 -0.38 -0.10
N ILE A 79 1.30 0.56 0.75
CA ILE A 79 2.69 0.99 0.87
C ILE A 79 3.09 0.73 2.32
N TYR A 80 3.98 -0.23 2.55
CA TYR A 80 4.47 -0.56 3.90
C TYR A 80 5.85 0.05 4.12
N LEU A 81 6.05 0.73 5.25
CA LEU A 81 7.32 1.31 5.66
C LEU A 81 7.79 0.67 6.96
N GLY A 82 9.07 0.31 7.02
CA GLY A 82 9.69 -0.31 8.19
C GLY A 82 11.21 -0.38 8.05
N ASP A 83 11.90 -0.72 9.13
CA ASP A 83 13.35 -0.87 9.16
C ASP A 83 13.84 -2.09 9.97
N GLY A 84 12.98 -2.70 10.79
CA GLY A 84 13.33 -3.75 11.72
C GLY A 84 13.27 -5.17 11.14
N THR A 85 13.78 -6.14 11.90
CA THR A 85 13.63 -7.56 11.53
C THR A 85 12.18 -8.03 11.59
N GLY A 86 11.36 -7.39 12.44
CA GLY A 86 9.93 -7.69 12.60
C GLY A 86 9.13 -7.41 11.33
N ASP A 87 9.56 -6.42 10.54
CA ASP A 87 8.90 -5.97 9.32
C ASP A 87 9.06 -6.93 8.13
N PHE A 88 9.97 -7.89 8.21
CA PHE A 88 10.22 -8.79 7.09
C PHE A 88 9.02 -9.71 6.83
N CYS A 89 8.37 -10.21 7.88
CA CYS A 89 7.19 -11.06 7.76
C CYS A 89 5.99 -10.35 7.13
N PRO A 90 5.55 -9.16 7.59
CA PRO A 90 4.47 -8.42 6.92
C PRO A 90 4.84 -8.02 5.49
N SER A 91 6.12 -7.69 5.21
CA SER A 91 6.59 -7.39 3.85
C SER A 91 6.39 -8.55 2.86
N LEU A 92 6.50 -9.81 3.32
CA LEU A 92 6.24 -11.01 2.49
C LEU A 92 4.76 -11.26 2.20
N LYS A 93 3.85 -10.68 3.00
CA LYS A 93 2.39 -10.83 2.84
C LYS A 93 1.80 -9.86 1.81
N LEU A 94 2.57 -8.85 1.41
CA LEU A 94 2.20 -7.91 0.38
C LEU A 94 2.04 -8.61 -0.98
N ARG A 95 1.15 -8.06 -1.81
CA ARG A 95 0.77 -8.64 -3.10
C ARG A 95 1.49 -7.92 -4.23
N GLU A 96 1.34 -8.46 -5.44
CA GLU A 96 1.82 -7.77 -6.63
C GLU A 96 1.06 -6.46 -6.84
N GLY A 97 1.80 -5.38 -7.07
CA GLY A 97 1.29 -4.01 -7.13
C GLY A 97 1.25 -3.28 -5.78
N ASP A 98 1.55 -3.96 -4.67
CA ASP A 98 1.86 -3.31 -3.39
C ASP A 98 3.34 -2.90 -3.36
N HIS A 99 3.68 -2.03 -2.42
CA HIS A 99 4.99 -1.42 -2.29
C HIS A 99 5.52 -1.61 -0.86
N VAL A 100 6.83 -1.85 -0.72
CA VAL A 100 7.55 -1.85 0.55
C VAL A 100 8.68 -0.83 0.47
N MET A 101 8.85 -0.03 1.52
CA MET A 101 9.85 1.01 1.61
C MET A 101 10.81 0.77 2.79
N PRO A 102 11.83 -0.09 2.61
CA PRO A 102 12.79 -0.38 3.68
C PRO A 102 13.83 0.74 3.86
N ARG A 103 14.16 1.07 5.11
CA ARG A 103 15.28 1.97 5.42
C ARG A 103 16.62 1.30 5.13
N LYS A 104 17.49 1.96 4.38
CA LYS A 104 18.84 1.45 4.04
C LYS A 104 19.69 1.29 5.27
N ASN A 105 20.52 0.24 5.24
CA ASN A 105 21.48 -0.10 6.31
C ASN A 105 20.83 -0.54 7.63
N TYR A 106 19.54 -0.90 7.60
CA TYR A 106 18.83 -1.47 8.72
C TYR A 106 18.44 -2.94 8.43
N PRO A 107 18.09 -3.73 9.46
CA PRO A 107 17.88 -5.17 9.31
C PRO A 107 16.84 -5.58 8.26
N LEU A 108 15.76 -4.81 8.08
CA LEU A 108 14.75 -5.10 7.04
C LEU A 108 15.37 -5.08 5.64
N TRP A 109 16.17 -4.06 5.33
CA TRP A 109 16.83 -3.90 4.04
C TRP A 109 17.72 -5.11 3.73
N ASP A 110 18.55 -5.51 4.69
CA ASP A 110 19.44 -6.66 4.53
C ASP A 110 18.67 -7.96 4.26
N LEU A 111 17.55 -8.17 4.96
CA LEU A 111 16.70 -9.34 4.78
C LEU A 111 16.01 -9.35 3.41
N ILE A 112 15.53 -8.19 2.95
CA ILE A 112 14.93 -8.04 1.62
C ILE A 112 15.98 -8.30 0.53
N CYS A 113 17.19 -7.74 0.65
CA CYS A 113 18.27 -7.98 -0.31
C CYS A 113 18.62 -9.46 -0.43
N LYS A 114 18.66 -10.19 0.70
CA LYS A 114 18.96 -11.64 0.72
C LYS A 114 17.84 -12.50 0.14
N ASN A 115 16.59 -12.05 0.20
CA ASN A 115 15.41 -12.85 -0.14
C ASN A 115 14.57 -12.27 -1.29
N ARG A 116 15.15 -11.36 -2.09
CA ARG A 116 14.43 -10.57 -3.11
C ARG A 116 13.55 -11.38 -4.05
N VAL A 117 13.94 -12.62 -4.37
CA VAL A 117 13.19 -13.51 -5.27
C VAL A 117 11.80 -13.91 -4.74
N HIS A 118 11.58 -13.82 -3.42
CA HIS A 118 10.32 -14.16 -2.77
C HIS A 118 9.41 -12.94 -2.57
N MET A 119 9.90 -11.74 -2.89
CA MET A 119 9.17 -10.49 -2.73
C MET A 119 8.24 -10.25 -3.90
N LYS A 120 6.93 -10.16 -3.62
CA LYS A 120 5.91 -9.81 -4.62
C LYS A 120 5.69 -8.30 -4.73
N ALA A 121 5.90 -7.59 -3.63
CA ALA A 121 5.81 -6.14 -3.61
C ALA A 121 7.03 -5.49 -4.26
N GLU A 122 6.81 -4.31 -4.83
CA GLU A 122 7.90 -3.47 -5.31
C GLU A 122 8.67 -2.86 -4.14
N ILE A 123 9.99 -2.84 -4.26
CA ILE A 123 10.89 -2.39 -3.20
C ILE A 123 11.38 -0.98 -3.53
N HIS A 124 11.24 -0.06 -2.58
CA HIS A 124 11.50 1.38 -2.73
C HIS A 124 12.27 1.91 -1.52
N GLU A 125 13.58 1.76 -1.53
CA GLU A 125 14.41 2.05 -0.37
C GLU A 125 14.64 3.56 -0.12
N TRP A 126 14.88 3.93 1.14
CA TRP A 126 15.16 5.31 1.57
C TRP A 126 16.26 5.36 2.63
N SER A 127 16.90 6.52 2.80
CA SER A 127 18.08 6.65 3.70
C SER A 127 17.81 7.59 4.89
N ASP A 128 17.09 8.67 4.66
CA ASP A 128 16.76 9.72 5.63
C ASP A 128 15.35 10.29 5.38
N GLY A 129 14.94 11.28 6.17
CA GLY A 129 13.60 11.86 6.09
C GLY A 129 13.30 12.57 4.77
N GLU A 130 14.28 13.23 4.15
CA GLU A 130 14.11 13.91 2.85
C GLU A 130 13.97 12.88 1.73
N ASP A 131 14.77 11.82 1.77
CA ASP A 131 14.66 10.66 0.89
C ASP A 131 13.30 9.98 1.02
N LEU A 132 12.84 9.75 2.25
CA LEU A 132 11.55 9.14 2.56
C LEU A 132 10.40 9.97 1.96
N GLU A 133 10.36 11.27 2.22
CA GLU A 133 9.35 12.17 1.68
C GLU A 133 9.33 12.12 0.15
N ARG A 134 10.50 12.25 -0.48
CA ARG A 134 10.64 12.26 -1.93
C ARG A 134 10.15 10.96 -2.57
N VAL A 135 10.55 9.81 -2.04
CA VAL A 135 10.18 8.49 -2.57
C VAL A 135 8.69 8.23 -2.37
N LEU A 136 8.15 8.54 -1.18
CA LEU A 136 6.74 8.32 -0.87
C LEU A 136 5.83 9.19 -1.76
N LEU A 137 6.18 10.47 -1.95
CA LEU A 137 5.41 11.35 -2.82
C LEU A 137 5.46 10.91 -4.29
N GLN A 138 6.63 10.46 -4.77
CA GLN A 138 6.76 9.92 -6.12
C GLN A 138 5.89 8.67 -6.31
N LEU A 139 5.88 7.78 -5.34
CA LEU A 139 5.04 6.57 -5.35
C LEU A 139 3.55 6.88 -5.35
N VAL A 140 3.09 7.74 -4.44
CA VAL A 140 1.67 8.10 -4.33
C VAL A 140 1.18 8.74 -5.64
N ASN A 141 1.99 9.61 -6.23
CA ASN A 141 1.68 10.21 -7.53
C ASN A 141 1.67 9.17 -8.66
N ALA A 142 2.66 8.28 -8.71
CA ALA A 142 2.74 7.22 -9.71
C ALA A 142 1.52 6.28 -9.64
N ILE A 143 1.14 5.82 -8.45
CA ILE A 143 -0.03 4.97 -8.22
C ILE A 143 -1.30 5.71 -8.68
N SER A 144 -1.43 6.99 -8.33
CA SER A 144 -2.59 7.80 -8.72
C SER A 144 -2.70 7.97 -10.25
N MET A 145 -1.57 8.18 -10.93
CA MET A 145 -1.51 8.33 -12.39
C MET A 145 -1.75 7.00 -13.13
N GLU A 146 -1.23 5.89 -12.64
CA GLU A 146 -1.49 4.55 -13.20
C GLU A 146 -2.98 4.22 -13.21
N GLU A 147 -3.67 4.53 -12.10
CA GLU A 147 -5.09 4.27 -11.99
C GLU A 147 -5.92 5.19 -12.89
N ALA A 148 -5.50 6.44 -13.06
CA ALA A 148 -6.08 7.33 -14.05
C ALA A 148 -5.90 6.76 -15.48
N ASN A 149 -4.68 6.32 -15.82
CA ASN A 149 -4.38 5.75 -17.14
C ASN A 149 -5.11 4.42 -17.41
N LYS A 150 -5.27 3.55 -16.40
CA LYS A 150 -6.09 2.34 -16.53
C LYS A 150 -7.56 2.67 -16.80
N LEU A 151 -8.09 3.70 -16.13
CA LEU A 151 -9.45 4.18 -16.38
C LEU A 151 -9.59 4.68 -17.83
N PHE A 152 -8.62 5.45 -18.33
CA PHE A 152 -8.61 5.95 -19.71
C PHE A 152 -8.34 4.86 -20.77
N SER A 153 -7.66 3.76 -20.40
CA SER A 153 -7.37 2.65 -21.32
C SER A 153 -8.57 1.74 -21.58
N VAL A 154 -9.52 1.63 -20.63
CA VAL A 154 -10.72 0.79 -20.80
C VAL A 154 -11.73 1.42 -21.77
N ASP A 155 -11.68 2.74 -21.96
CA ASP A 155 -12.53 3.48 -22.92
C ASP A 155 -11.98 3.52 -24.36
N CYS A 156 -10.81 2.92 -24.64
CA CYS A 156 -10.30 2.73 -26.00
C CYS A 156 -10.74 1.39 -26.62
N LYS A 157 -12.02 1.05 -26.50
CA LYS A 157 -12.73 0.29 -27.53
C LYS A 157 -13.73 1.23 -28.23
N PHE A 158 -13.21 2.28 -28.87
CA PHE A 158 -13.89 2.74 -30.09
C PHE A 158 -13.78 1.60 -31.09
N GLY A 159 -14.80 0.74 -31.10
CA GLY A 159 -15.02 -0.17 -32.20
C GLY A 159 -14.97 0.66 -33.47
N SER A 160 -13.96 0.39 -34.29
CA SER A 160 -13.88 0.87 -35.65
C SER A 160 -15.21 0.58 -36.31
N ILE A 161 -16.02 1.62 -36.56
CA ILE A 161 -17.11 1.52 -37.53
C ILE A 161 -16.43 1.05 -38.82
N PRO A 162 -16.83 -0.10 -39.41
CA PRO A 162 -16.26 -0.47 -40.70
C PRO A 162 -16.66 0.63 -41.68
N MET A 163 -15.67 1.37 -42.18
CA MET A 163 -15.88 2.28 -43.29
C MET A 163 -16.46 1.46 -44.43
N ALA A 164 -17.73 1.71 -44.74
CA ALA A 164 -18.35 1.23 -45.96
C ALA A 164 -17.44 1.63 -47.13
N ALA A 165 -17.22 0.67 -48.03
CA ALA A 165 -16.39 0.83 -49.22
C ALA A 165 -16.65 2.17 -49.90
N HIS A 166 -15.57 2.90 -50.23
CA HIS A 166 -15.62 4.09 -51.06
C HIS A 166 -16.41 3.80 -52.34
N GLN A 167 -17.69 4.20 -52.40
CA GLN A 167 -18.34 4.47 -53.67
C GLN A 167 -17.68 5.71 -54.25
N ALA A 168 -17.22 5.59 -55.49
CA ALA A 168 -16.57 6.67 -56.21
C ALA A 168 -17.46 7.93 -56.24
N LEU A 169 -16.85 9.08 -55.90
CA LEU A 169 -17.46 10.41 -56.00
C LEU A 169 -17.96 10.67 -57.44
N PRO A 170 -19.12 11.33 -57.62
CA PRO A 170 -19.58 11.73 -58.96
C PRO A 170 -18.62 12.76 -59.56
N LYS A 171 -18.32 12.61 -60.85
CA LYS A 171 -17.53 13.57 -61.63
C LYS A 171 -18.25 14.91 -61.69
N ALA A 172 -17.54 15.99 -61.34
CA ALA A 172 -18.01 17.35 -61.50
C ALA A 172 -18.22 17.68 -63.00
N LEU A 173 -19.34 18.31 -63.32
CA LEU A 173 -19.65 18.81 -64.67
C LEU A 173 -18.93 20.15 -64.91
N SER A 174 -18.31 20.29 -66.07
CA SER A 174 -17.67 21.54 -66.51
C SER A 174 -18.71 22.54 -67.04
N VAL A 175 -18.58 23.80 -66.64
CA VAL A 175 -19.43 24.92 -67.11
C VAL A 175 -18.81 25.53 -68.39
N PRO A 176 -19.59 25.85 -69.44
CA PRO A 176 -19.07 26.48 -70.66
C PRO A 176 -18.71 27.95 -70.42
N HIS A 177 -17.67 28.42 -71.10
CA HIS A 177 -17.26 29.84 -71.16
C HIS A 177 -18.20 30.68 -72.01
#